data_AF-A0A6G3D052-F1
#
_entry.id   AF-A0A6G3D052-F1
#
_cell.length_a   1.000
_cell.length_b   1.000
_cell.length_c   1.000
_cell.angle_alpha   90.00
_cell.angle_beta   90.00
_cell.angle_gamma   90.00
#
_symmetry.space_group_name_H-M   'P 1'
#
loop_
_entity.id
_entity.type
_entity.pdbx_description
1 polymer ?
#
loop_
_entity_poly.entity_id
_entity_poly.type
_entity_poly.pdbx_seq_one_letter_code
_entity_poly.pdbx_strand_id
1 'polypeptide(L)'
;MESYEPERLTPVQLAAMRRSLTSGRGALTRRSLLRASGMGALAVGGIATLGACGIPPAKRADAGLAPDDHSAKEKVLNFSNWTEYMDVSEDEKSRPTLEAFTERTGIRVKYTEDINDNVEFFGKIKPQLAAGQDTGRDLICVTDWLAARIIRLGWAQKLDPSNLPHAFANVSAQFRSPDWDPGRAYSYPWTGIPTVIAYNKKATGGRKVDSVTQLLDDPKLKGRVSFLSEMRDTVGMTLLDQGKDPGKFSDADFDGAIGRLQKAVDKKQIRRFTGNDYTADLSKGDIAACVAWAGDVIQLQADNPDIE
;
A
#
# COMPACT_ATOMS: atom_id res chain seq x y z
N MET A 1 -25.36 11.85 14.04
CA MET A 1 -25.50 10.65 13.19
C MET A 1 -26.67 10.93 12.27
N GLU A 2 -26.40 11.41 11.06
CA GLU A 2 -27.41 11.60 10.00
C GLU A 2 -27.05 10.62 8.89
N SER A 3 -27.96 9.72 8.58
CA SER A 3 -27.85 8.73 7.52
C SER A 3 -28.08 9.39 6.16
N TYR A 4 -27.12 9.27 5.25
CA TYR A 4 -27.28 9.65 3.85
C TYR A 4 -28.06 8.57 3.09
N GLU A 5 -29.23 8.91 2.55
CA GLU A 5 -29.93 8.12 1.52
C GLU A 5 -29.64 8.71 0.13
N PRO A 6 -29.35 7.90 -0.90
CA PRO A 6 -29.20 8.40 -2.27
C PRO A 6 -30.57 8.82 -2.83
N GLU A 7 -30.63 10.01 -3.43
CA GLU A 7 -31.85 10.59 -3.98
C GLU A 7 -32.54 9.65 -4.99
N ARG A 8 -33.86 9.47 -4.83
CA ARG A 8 -34.69 8.71 -5.75
C ARG A 8 -34.86 9.47 -7.06
N LEU A 9 -34.75 8.75 -8.18
CA LEU A 9 -34.96 9.29 -9.52
C LEU A 9 -36.31 10.00 -9.63
N THR A 10 -36.30 11.15 -10.28
CA THR A 10 -37.50 11.97 -10.47
C THR A 10 -38.52 11.26 -11.37
N PRO A 11 -39.83 11.57 -11.23
CA PRO A 11 -40.88 11.00 -12.10
C PRO A 11 -40.61 11.22 -13.60
N VAL A 12 -39.93 12.31 -13.95
CA VAL A 12 -39.54 12.64 -15.33
C VAL A 12 -38.47 11.68 -15.86
N GLN A 13 -37.49 11.32 -15.02
CA GLN A 13 -36.45 10.35 -15.38
C GLN A 13 -37.04 8.94 -15.55
N LEU A 14 -37.96 8.53 -14.68
CA LEU A 14 -38.68 7.25 -14.81
C LEU A 14 -39.55 7.19 -16.07
N ALA A 15 -40.21 8.30 -16.43
CA ALA A 15 -41.03 8.40 -17.63
C ALA A 15 -40.20 8.39 -18.94
N ALA A 16 -38.98 8.93 -18.91
CA ALA A 16 -38.04 8.86 -20.03
C ALA A 16 -37.51 7.44 -20.26
N MET A 17 -37.16 6.72 -19.18
CA MET A 17 -36.73 5.32 -19.25
C MET A 17 -37.82 4.39 -19.79
N ARG A 18 -39.08 4.55 -19.34
CA ARG A 18 -40.20 3.74 -19.84
C ARG A 18 -40.45 3.94 -21.33
N ARG A 19 -40.37 5.18 -21.84
CA ARG A 19 -40.53 5.47 -23.28
C ARG A 19 -39.42 4.87 -24.15
N SER A 20 -38.19 4.82 -23.65
CA SER A 20 -37.06 4.18 -24.34
C SER A 20 -37.29 2.67 -24.58
N LEU A 21 -37.96 1.99 -23.65
CA LEU A 21 -38.21 0.56 -23.70
C LEU A 21 -39.42 0.18 -24.58
N THR A 22 -40.37 1.10 -24.78
CA THR A 22 -41.60 0.81 -25.54
C THR A 22 -41.56 1.28 -26.99
N SER A 23 -40.81 2.34 -27.32
CA SER A 23 -40.83 2.93 -28.67
C SER A 23 -39.46 3.41 -29.18
N GLY A 24 -38.36 3.13 -28.46
CA GLY A 24 -36.99 3.45 -28.86
C GLY A 24 -36.23 2.23 -29.42
N ARG A 25 -34.93 2.41 -29.70
CA ARG A 25 -34.01 1.37 -30.24
C ARG A 25 -33.90 0.08 -29.39
N GLY A 26 -34.55 0.02 -28.22
CA GLY A 26 -34.66 -1.16 -27.36
C GLY A 26 -35.98 -1.93 -27.45
N ALA A 27 -36.90 -1.59 -28.37
CA ALA A 27 -38.17 -2.30 -28.50
C ALA A 27 -37.98 -3.74 -29.03
N LEU A 28 -38.28 -4.74 -28.18
CA LEU A 28 -38.21 -6.15 -28.53
C LEU A 28 -39.44 -6.56 -29.36
N THR A 29 -39.23 -7.09 -30.57
CA THR A 29 -40.33 -7.54 -31.44
C THR A 29 -40.78 -8.96 -31.09
N ARG A 30 -42.05 -9.31 -31.39
CA ARG A 30 -42.66 -10.64 -31.14
C ARG A 30 -41.85 -11.82 -31.70
N ARG A 31 -41.01 -11.59 -32.71
CA ARG A 31 -40.16 -12.61 -33.34
C ARG A 31 -38.92 -12.95 -32.48
N SER A 32 -38.49 -12.05 -31.58
CA SER A 32 -37.39 -12.30 -30.64
C SER A 32 -37.83 -13.10 -29.41
N LEU A 33 -39.11 -12.99 -29.01
CA LEU A 33 -39.70 -13.75 -27.89
C LEU A 33 -39.88 -15.24 -28.20
N LEU A 34 -40.18 -15.61 -29.44
CA LEU A 34 -40.38 -17.01 -29.85
C LEU A 34 -39.07 -17.81 -30.04
N ARG A 35 -37.92 -17.13 -30.19
CA ARG A 35 -36.61 -17.81 -30.15
C ARG A 35 -36.13 -18.10 -28.72
N ALA A 36 -36.73 -17.48 -27.71
CA ALA A 36 -36.39 -17.69 -26.30
C ALA A 36 -37.13 -18.89 -25.66
N SER A 37 -38.18 -19.41 -26.31
CA SER A 37 -39.02 -20.49 -25.75
C SER A 37 -38.63 -21.92 -26.17
N GLY A 38 -37.56 -22.10 -26.95
CA GLY A 38 -37.16 -23.41 -27.49
C GLY A 38 -36.17 -24.23 -26.65
N MET A 39 -35.70 -23.74 -25.50
CA MET A 39 -34.67 -24.42 -24.69
C MET A 39 -35.09 -24.55 -23.21
N GLY A 40 -36.38 -24.73 -22.96
CA GLY A 40 -36.99 -24.73 -21.63
C GLY A 40 -37.06 -26.07 -20.89
N ALA A 41 -36.12 -27.01 -21.03
CA ALA A 41 -36.29 -28.30 -20.33
C ALA A 41 -35.10 -28.91 -19.57
N LEU A 42 -33.83 -28.48 -19.74
CA LEU A 42 -32.72 -29.17 -19.05
C LEU A 42 -31.54 -28.30 -18.54
N ALA A 43 -31.70 -26.98 -18.36
CA ALA A 43 -30.60 -26.18 -17.79
C ALA A 43 -31.11 -24.94 -17.01
N VAL A 44 -31.76 -25.15 -15.87
CA VAL A 44 -31.93 -24.07 -14.89
C VAL A 44 -30.57 -23.85 -14.21
N GLY A 45 -29.79 -22.89 -14.71
CA GLY A 45 -28.59 -22.40 -14.02
C GLY A 45 -27.40 -22.00 -14.90
N GLY A 46 -27.44 -22.23 -16.22
CA GLY A 46 -26.26 -22.17 -17.08
C GLY A 46 -26.26 -21.13 -18.21
N ILE A 47 -26.60 -19.86 -17.96
CA ILE A 47 -26.26 -18.74 -18.88
C ILE A 47 -25.89 -17.50 -18.04
N ALA A 48 -24.66 -17.46 -17.55
CA ALA A 48 -24.02 -16.25 -17.02
C ALA A 48 -22.52 -16.21 -17.34
N THR A 49 -22.09 -16.81 -18.45
CA THR A 49 -20.66 -17.03 -18.75
C THR A 49 -20.08 -16.16 -19.89
N LEU A 50 -20.75 -15.10 -20.35
CA LEU A 50 -20.19 -14.26 -21.41
C LEU A 50 -20.38 -12.78 -21.11
N GLY A 51 -19.49 -12.22 -20.29
CA GLY A 51 -19.43 -10.77 -20.02
C GLY A 51 -18.51 -10.28 -18.90
N ALA A 52 -17.81 -11.15 -18.16
CA ALA A 52 -17.03 -10.73 -16.99
C ALA A 52 -15.52 -11.02 -17.13
N CYS A 53 -14.83 -10.32 -18.02
CA CYS A 53 -13.38 -10.13 -17.89
C CYS A 53 -13.15 -8.90 -17.01
N GLY A 54 -13.41 -9.08 -15.72
CA GLY A 54 -13.30 -8.05 -14.70
C GLY A 54 -13.96 -8.55 -13.44
N ILE A 55 -13.30 -9.48 -12.74
CA ILE A 55 -13.73 -9.96 -11.43
C ILE A 55 -13.94 -8.71 -10.56
N PRO A 56 -15.17 -8.36 -10.16
CA PRO A 56 -15.37 -7.31 -9.18
C PRO A 56 -14.62 -7.75 -7.91
N PRO A 57 -13.88 -6.86 -7.22
CA PRO A 57 -13.31 -7.24 -5.94
C PRO A 57 -14.43 -7.78 -5.07
N ALA A 58 -14.23 -8.97 -4.51
CA ALA A 58 -15.18 -9.62 -3.62
C ALA A 58 -15.32 -8.77 -2.35
N LYS A 59 -16.14 -7.71 -2.40
CA LYS A 59 -16.72 -7.13 -1.20
C LYS A 59 -17.63 -8.21 -0.63
N ARG A 60 -17.18 -8.86 0.44
CA ARG A 60 -18.00 -9.81 1.18
C ARG A 60 -19.28 -9.11 1.63
N ALA A 61 -20.43 -9.70 1.32
CA ALA A 61 -21.71 -9.37 1.95
C ALA A 61 -21.71 -9.80 3.43
N ASP A 62 -20.89 -10.80 3.79
CA ASP A 62 -20.68 -11.32 5.14
C ASP A 62 -19.43 -10.74 5.82
N ALA A 63 -19.16 -9.44 5.68
CA ALA A 63 -18.09 -8.75 6.41
C ALA A 63 -18.31 -8.67 7.95
N GLY A 64 -19.07 -9.61 8.52
CA GLY A 64 -19.56 -9.60 9.89
C GLY A 64 -19.24 -10.84 10.73
N LEU A 65 -18.71 -11.93 10.15
CA LEU A 65 -18.17 -13.03 10.94
C LEU A 65 -16.65 -12.85 11.04
N ALA A 66 -16.20 -12.35 12.19
CA ALA A 66 -14.79 -12.37 12.56
C ALA A 66 -14.28 -13.83 12.48
N PRO A 67 -13.01 -14.04 12.09
CA PRO A 67 -12.40 -15.36 12.18
C PRO A 67 -12.50 -15.90 13.62
N ASP A 68 -12.45 -17.21 13.78
CA ASP A 68 -12.46 -17.83 15.11
C ASP A 68 -11.27 -17.31 15.93
N ASP A 69 -11.53 -16.78 17.13
CA ASP A 69 -10.53 -16.15 17.96
C ASP A 69 -9.82 -17.21 18.82
N HIS A 70 -8.58 -17.51 18.46
CA HIS A 70 -7.76 -18.50 19.13
C HIS A 70 -6.81 -17.88 20.18
N SER A 71 -6.80 -16.56 20.36
CA SER A 71 -5.78 -15.83 21.15
C SER A 71 -5.70 -16.27 22.62
N ALA A 72 -6.80 -16.76 23.20
CA ALA A 72 -6.82 -17.29 24.57
C ALA A 72 -6.07 -18.64 24.72
N LYS A 73 -5.96 -19.41 23.62
CA LYS A 73 -5.33 -20.74 23.60
C LYS A 73 -3.95 -20.68 22.93
N GLU A 74 -3.85 -19.91 21.86
CA GLU A 74 -2.65 -19.76 21.05
C GLU A 74 -1.90 -18.49 21.48
N LYS A 75 -0.90 -18.66 22.35
CA LYS A 75 0.00 -17.58 22.77
C LYS A 75 1.10 -17.33 21.73
N VAL A 76 0.71 -17.09 20.49
CA VAL A 76 1.61 -16.80 19.37
C VAL A 76 1.08 -15.60 18.59
N LEU A 77 1.99 -14.73 18.14
CA LEU A 77 1.70 -13.59 17.28
C LEU A 77 2.60 -13.67 16.04
N ASN A 78 2.00 -13.81 14.86
CA ASN A 78 2.72 -13.75 13.58
C ASN A 78 2.70 -12.31 13.07
N PHE A 79 3.85 -11.64 13.12
CA PHE A 79 3.99 -10.23 12.79
C PHE A 79 4.87 -10.05 11.54
N SER A 80 4.26 -9.57 10.46
CA SER A 80 4.96 -9.11 9.24
C SER A 80 5.21 -7.62 9.27
N ASN A 81 6.44 -7.21 9.03
CA ASN A 81 6.87 -5.82 9.05
C ASN A 81 7.94 -5.54 7.98
N TRP A 82 8.31 -4.28 7.87
CA TRP A 82 9.45 -3.81 7.08
C TRP A 82 10.78 -4.23 7.70
N THR A 83 11.82 -4.26 6.87
CA THR A 83 13.21 -4.28 7.36
C THR A 83 13.51 -2.97 8.10
N GLU A 84 14.44 -2.98 9.05
CA GLU A 84 14.87 -1.78 9.81
C GLU A 84 13.80 -1.15 10.73
N TYR A 85 12.72 -1.88 11.04
CA TYR A 85 11.57 -1.37 11.82
C TYR A 85 11.47 -1.90 13.26
N MET A 86 12.43 -2.72 13.70
CA MET A 86 12.51 -3.26 15.05
C MET A 86 13.94 -3.15 15.56
N ASP A 87 14.09 -2.87 16.85
CA ASP A 87 15.39 -2.79 17.51
C ASP A 87 16.13 -4.13 17.44
N VAL A 88 17.42 -4.06 17.12
CA VAL A 88 18.31 -5.21 17.00
C VAL A 88 19.38 -5.13 18.09
N SER A 89 19.71 -6.26 18.71
CA SER A 89 20.86 -6.31 19.64
C SER A 89 22.18 -6.06 18.91
N GLU A 90 23.22 -5.64 19.64
CA GLU A 90 24.56 -5.38 19.05
C GLU A 90 25.16 -6.60 18.32
N ASP A 91 24.76 -7.81 18.69
CA ASP A 91 25.21 -9.05 18.03
C ASP A 91 24.30 -9.53 16.89
N GLU A 92 23.29 -8.72 16.53
CA GLU A 92 22.30 -8.95 15.48
C GLU A 92 21.41 -10.20 15.64
N LYS A 93 21.41 -10.84 16.81
CA LYS A 93 20.73 -12.13 17.02
C LYS A 93 19.36 -12.02 17.67
N SER A 94 19.04 -10.88 18.26
CA SER A 94 17.80 -10.72 19.03
C SER A 94 17.12 -9.39 18.76
N ARG A 95 15.88 -9.30 19.24
CA ARG A 95 15.01 -8.11 19.17
C ARG A 95 14.53 -7.75 20.58
N PRO A 96 15.26 -6.93 21.35
CA PRO A 96 15.00 -6.70 22.77
C PRO A 96 13.55 -6.29 23.09
N THR A 97 12.90 -5.47 22.27
CA THR A 97 11.48 -5.10 22.44
C THR A 97 10.55 -6.32 22.38
N LEU A 98 10.78 -7.23 21.44
CA LEU A 98 9.95 -8.43 21.26
C LEU A 98 10.19 -9.47 22.36
N GLU A 99 11.42 -9.57 22.85
CA GLU A 99 11.77 -10.41 23.99
C GLU A 99 11.10 -9.91 25.27
N ALA A 100 11.21 -8.61 25.55
CA ALA A 100 10.54 -7.98 26.68
C ALA A 100 9.02 -8.12 26.60
N PHE A 101 8.44 -8.02 25.40
CA PHE A 101 7.01 -8.30 25.19
C PHE A 101 6.66 -9.77 25.51
N THR A 102 7.47 -10.71 25.02
CA THR A 102 7.28 -12.15 25.25
C THR A 102 7.40 -12.50 26.72
N GLU A 103 8.39 -11.97 27.43
CA GLU A 103 8.59 -12.18 28.87
C GLU A 103 7.39 -11.68 29.68
N ARG A 104 6.88 -10.49 29.36
CA ARG A 104 5.78 -9.87 30.11
C ARG A 104 4.42 -10.55 29.89
N THR A 105 4.19 -11.11 28.70
CA THR A 105 2.86 -11.60 28.29
C THR A 105 2.78 -13.11 28.16
N GLY A 106 3.92 -13.77 27.99
CA GLY A 106 4.02 -15.18 27.58
C GLY A 106 3.59 -15.43 26.13
N ILE A 107 3.35 -14.38 25.32
CA ILE A 107 3.00 -14.49 23.90
C ILE A 107 4.29 -14.51 23.09
N ARG A 108 4.53 -15.60 22.35
CA ARG A 108 5.69 -15.71 21.47
C ARG A 108 5.45 -14.96 20.17
N VAL A 109 6.37 -14.07 19.79
CA VAL A 109 6.26 -13.34 18.52
C VAL A 109 7.09 -14.02 17.44
N LYS A 110 6.44 -14.48 16.38
CA LYS A 110 7.09 -14.84 15.13
C LYS A 110 7.16 -13.60 14.26
N TYR A 111 8.26 -12.86 14.39
CA TYR A 111 8.51 -11.64 13.62
C TYR A 111 9.17 -11.97 12.28
N THR A 112 8.65 -11.41 11.20
CA THR A 112 9.14 -11.63 9.83
C THR A 112 9.28 -10.29 9.12
N GLU A 113 10.48 -10.01 8.61
CA GLU A 113 10.77 -8.82 7.79
C GLU A 113 10.58 -9.15 6.31
N ASP A 114 9.34 -9.44 5.91
CA ASP A 114 9.00 -9.87 4.54
C ASP A 114 8.34 -8.77 3.68
N ILE A 115 8.31 -7.54 4.20
CA ILE A 115 7.82 -6.35 3.52
C ILE A 115 9.01 -5.51 3.06
N ASN A 116 9.32 -5.61 1.78
CA ASN A 116 10.32 -4.76 1.10
C ASN A 116 9.65 -3.64 0.29
N ASP A 117 8.45 -3.93 -0.23
CA ASP A 117 7.65 -3.05 -1.07
C ASP A 117 6.16 -3.37 -0.86
N ASN A 118 5.33 -2.34 -0.71
CA ASN A 118 3.89 -2.50 -0.46
C ASN A 118 3.17 -3.24 -1.60
N VAL A 119 3.54 -2.99 -2.86
CA VAL A 119 2.88 -3.59 -4.03
C VAL A 119 3.24 -5.06 -4.13
N GLU A 120 4.52 -5.40 -3.97
CA GLU A 120 5.01 -6.77 -3.93
C GLU A 120 4.34 -7.55 -2.79
N PHE A 121 4.35 -7.00 -1.56
CA PHE A 121 3.76 -7.64 -0.40
C PHE A 121 2.24 -7.83 -0.57
N PHE A 122 1.53 -6.81 -1.08
CA PHE A 122 0.12 -6.96 -1.41
C PHE A 122 -0.13 -8.09 -2.43
N GLY A 123 0.76 -8.23 -3.42
CA GLY A 123 0.74 -9.34 -4.37
C GLY A 123 0.82 -10.72 -3.70
N LYS A 124 1.57 -10.85 -2.60
CA LYS A 124 1.71 -12.09 -1.81
C LYS A 124 0.42 -12.45 -1.07
N ILE A 125 -0.20 -11.48 -0.37
CA ILE A 125 -1.36 -11.75 0.50
C ILE A 125 -2.72 -11.70 -0.22
N LYS A 126 -2.80 -10.97 -1.34
CA LYS A 126 -4.07 -10.74 -2.07
C LYS A 126 -4.77 -12.04 -2.50
N PRO A 127 -4.10 -13.06 -3.06
CA PRO A 127 -4.77 -14.29 -3.49
C PRO A 127 -5.48 -15.00 -2.33
N GLN A 128 -4.81 -15.12 -1.18
CA GLN A 128 -5.35 -15.74 0.03
C GLN A 128 -6.55 -14.95 0.56
N LEU A 129 -6.39 -13.63 0.77
CA LEU A 129 -7.47 -12.78 1.29
C LEU A 129 -8.68 -12.72 0.37
N ALA A 130 -8.46 -12.67 -0.96
CA ALA A 130 -9.54 -12.70 -1.94
C ALA A 130 -10.27 -14.05 -1.96
N ALA A 131 -9.57 -15.15 -1.67
CA ALA A 131 -10.15 -16.49 -1.49
C ALA A 131 -10.74 -16.69 -0.08
N GLY A 132 -10.64 -15.70 0.81
CA GLY A 132 -11.12 -15.81 2.18
C GLY A 132 -10.28 -16.74 3.06
N GLN A 133 -9.03 -16.99 2.65
CA GLN A 133 -8.09 -17.85 3.34
C GLN A 133 -7.22 -17.04 4.31
N ASP A 134 -6.77 -17.71 5.36
CA ASP A 134 -5.79 -17.18 6.28
C ASP A 134 -4.46 -16.87 5.54
N THR A 135 -3.88 -15.72 5.85
CA THR A 135 -2.56 -15.31 5.35
C THR A 135 -1.41 -15.86 6.20
N GLY A 136 -1.72 -16.41 7.38
CA GLY A 136 -0.77 -16.83 8.40
C GLY A 136 -0.11 -15.64 9.13
N ARG A 137 -0.75 -14.47 9.09
CA ARG A 137 -0.26 -13.21 9.68
C ARG A 137 -1.37 -12.60 10.52
N ASP A 138 -1.05 -12.28 11.76
CA ASP A 138 -1.96 -11.68 12.73
C ASP A 138 -1.80 -10.14 12.75
N LEU A 139 -0.56 -9.67 12.57
CA LEU A 139 -0.23 -8.25 12.49
C LEU A 139 0.61 -7.98 11.24
N ILE A 140 0.24 -6.91 10.52
CA ILE A 140 0.92 -6.48 9.30
C ILE A 140 1.14 -4.96 9.42
N CYS A 141 2.39 -4.53 9.32
CA CYS A 141 2.72 -3.10 9.26
C CYS A 141 2.97 -2.68 7.81
N VAL A 142 2.08 -1.86 7.25
CA VAL A 142 2.12 -1.38 5.86
C VAL A 142 1.84 0.11 5.83
N THR A 143 2.20 0.76 4.72
CA THR A 143 1.92 2.18 4.53
C THR A 143 0.42 2.46 4.47
N ASP A 144 0.00 3.63 4.96
CA ASP A 144 -1.39 4.11 5.03
C ASP A 144 -2.24 3.79 3.78
N TRP A 145 -1.70 3.99 2.57
CA TRP A 145 -2.46 3.76 1.34
C TRP A 145 -2.82 2.28 1.15
N LEU A 146 -1.93 1.36 1.55
CA LEU A 146 -2.15 -0.07 1.46
C LEU A 146 -3.09 -0.54 2.58
N ALA A 147 -2.91 -0.02 3.81
CA ALA A 147 -3.85 -0.25 4.90
C ALA A 147 -5.29 0.16 4.51
N ALA A 148 -5.45 1.38 3.97
CA ALA A 148 -6.73 1.86 3.45
C ALA A 148 -7.33 0.95 2.37
N ARG A 149 -6.48 0.40 1.49
CA ARG A 149 -6.92 -0.54 0.46
C ARG A 149 -7.41 -1.86 1.06
N ILE A 150 -6.69 -2.43 2.02
CA ILE A 150 -7.06 -3.66 2.73
C ILE A 150 -8.39 -3.47 3.48
N ILE A 151 -8.55 -2.34 4.19
CA ILE A 151 -9.78 -1.98 4.91
C ILE A 151 -10.96 -1.86 3.94
N ARG A 152 -10.80 -1.13 2.81
CA ARG A 152 -11.87 -0.94 1.82
C ARG A 152 -12.31 -2.24 1.15
N LEU A 153 -11.41 -3.23 1.06
CA LEU A 153 -11.70 -4.57 0.54
C LEU A 153 -12.38 -5.47 1.59
N GLY A 154 -12.49 -5.02 2.83
CA GLY A 154 -13.08 -5.78 3.93
C GLY A 154 -12.18 -6.91 4.44
N TRP A 155 -10.86 -6.74 4.31
CA TRP A 155 -9.87 -7.76 4.67
C TRP A 155 -9.17 -7.48 6.00
N ALA A 156 -9.45 -6.35 6.65
CA ALA A 156 -8.97 -6.02 7.98
C ALA A 156 -10.07 -6.26 9.02
N GLN A 157 -9.69 -6.87 10.15
CA GLN A 157 -10.56 -6.98 11.31
C GLN A 157 -10.66 -5.62 12.03
N LYS A 158 -11.86 -5.28 12.49
CA LYS A 158 -12.06 -4.10 13.33
C LYS A 158 -11.39 -4.33 14.69
N LEU A 159 -10.63 -3.35 15.15
CA LEU A 159 -9.93 -3.40 16.42
C LEU A 159 -10.89 -3.12 17.58
N ASP A 160 -10.71 -3.82 18.71
CA ASP A 160 -11.43 -3.55 19.94
C ASP A 160 -10.72 -2.42 20.73
N PRO A 161 -11.36 -1.25 20.88
CA PRO A 161 -10.72 -0.12 21.56
C PRO A 161 -10.37 -0.38 23.03
N SER A 162 -11.11 -1.28 23.69
CA SER A 162 -10.89 -1.59 25.11
C SER A 162 -9.55 -2.31 25.34
N ASN A 163 -9.03 -2.98 24.32
CA ASN A 163 -7.74 -3.68 24.35
C ASN A 163 -6.56 -2.77 23.95
N LEU A 164 -6.81 -1.54 23.51
CA LEU A 164 -5.80 -0.65 22.96
C LEU A 164 -5.69 0.71 23.69
N PRO A 165 -5.74 0.75 25.05
CA PRO A 165 -5.83 2.01 25.79
C PRO A 165 -4.64 2.95 25.52
N HIS A 166 -3.43 2.40 25.38
CA HIS A 166 -2.23 3.19 25.10
C HIS A 166 -2.20 3.74 23.67
N ALA A 167 -2.72 2.99 22.71
CA ALA A 167 -2.74 3.43 21.32
C ALA A 167 -3.65 4.66 21.15
N PHE A 168 -4.79 4.72 21.84
CA PHE A 168 -5.62 5.93 21.86
C PHE A 168 -4.99 7.08 22.66
N ALA A 169 -4.44 6.78 23.84
CA ALA A 169 -3.93 7.81 24.74
C ALA A 169 -2.70 8.53 24.17
N ASN A 170 -1.80 7.80 23.53
CA ASN A 170 -0.45 8.29 23.24
C ASN A 170 -0.26 8.75 21.79
N VAL A 171 -1.15 8.39 20.86
CA VAL A 171 -1.03 8.83 19.45
C VAL A 171 -1.21 10.36 19.37
N SER A 172 -0.24 11.02 18.74
CA SER A 172 -0.27 12.47 18.50
C SER A 172 -1.52 12.87 17.71
N ALA A 173 -2.07 14.06 18.03
CA ALA A 173 -3.33 14.55 17.47
C ALA A 173 -3.38 14.50 15.94
N GLN A 174 -2.27 14.83 15.27
CA GLN A 174 -2.18 14.83 13.81
C GLN A 174 -2.36 13.46 13.16
N PHE A 175 -2.20 12.36 13.91
CA PHE A 175 -2.33 10.99 13.40
C PHE A 175 -3.60 10.28 13.88
N ARG A 176 -4.46 10.92 14.69
CA ARG A 176 -5.61 10.26 15.31
C ARG A 176 -6.79 9.98 14.38
N SER A 177 -6.92 10.75 13.30
CA SER A 177 -8.13 10.71 12.47
C SER A 177 -7.80 10.83 11.00
N PRO A 178 -7.18 9.80 10.41
CA PRO A 178 -7.09 9.73 8.97
C PRO A 178 -8.49 9.61 8.38
N ASP A 179 -8.72 10.30 7.28
CA ASP A 179 -9.93 10.27 6.47
C ASP A 179 -10.21 8.88 5.88
N TRP A 180 -9.19 8.03 5.74
CA TRP A 180 -9.32 6.65 5.25
C TRP A 180 -9.61 5.60 6.33
N ASP A 181 -9.41 5.91 7.61
CA ASP A 181 -9.80 5.07 8.77
C ASP A 181 -10.31 5.94 9.93
N PRO A 182 -11.53 6.51 9.81
CA PRO A 182 -12.07 7.42 10.79
C PRO A 182 -12.13 6.78 12.19
N GLY A 183 -11.48 7.43 13.15
CA GLY A 183 -11.41 6.97 14.53
C GLY A 183 -10.44 5.82 14.79
N ARG A 184 -9.55 5.48 13.83
CA ARG A 184 -8.55 4.40 13.97
C ARG A 184 -9.22 3.06 14.31
N ALA A 185 -10.29 2.74 13.59
CA ALA A 185 -11.11 1.56 13.84
C ALA A 185 -10.43 0.26 13.39
N TYR A 186 -9.46 0.34 12.48
CA TYR A 186 -8.79 -0.82 11.89
C TYR A 186 -7.26 -0.76 11.95
N SER A 187 -6.69 0.42 12.18
CA SER A 187 -5.25 0.65 12.09
C SER A 187 -4.74 1.53 13.23
N TYR A 188 -3.45 1.41 13.56
CA TYR A 188 -2.73 2.38 14.40
C TYR A 188 -1.40 2.77 13.75
N PRO A 189 -0.95 4.03 13.94
CA PRO A 189 0.38 4.44 13.53
C PRO A 189 1.45 3.62 14.26
N TRP A 190 2.38 3.04 13.49
CA TRP A 190 3.58 2.40 14.02
C TRP A 190 4.74 3.40 14.02
N THR A 191 5.20 3.77 12.82
CA THR A 191 6.28 4.74 12.60
C THR A 191 5.92 5.65 11.45
N GLY A 192 6.23 6.95 11.58
CA GLY A 192 6.18 7.90 10.48
C GLY A 192 7.58 8.39 10.14
N ILE A 193 7.95 8.34 8.86
CA ILE A 193 9.27 8.75 8.37
C ILE A 193 9.13 9.59 7.10
N PRO A 194 10.02 10.58 6.89
CA PRO A 194 10.11 11.28 5.62
C PRO A 194 10.91 10.46 4.60
N THR A 195 10.55 10.64 3.33
CA THR A 195 11.44 10.34 2.21
C THR A 195 12.48 11.43 2.07
N VAL A 196 13.74 11.04 1.88
CA VAL A 196 14.89 11.94 1.79
C VAL A 196 15.77 11.56 0.60
N ILE A 197 16.78 12.37 0.35
CA ILE A 197 17.90 12.02 -0.52
C ILE A 197 19.03 11.61 0.41
N ALA A 198 19.61 10.43 0.16
CA ALA A 198 20.76 9.93 0.88
C ALA A 198 21.93 9.71 -0.09
N TYR A 199 23.16 9.84 0.40
CA TYR A 199 24.35 9.61 -0.40
C TYR A 199 25.50 9.03 0.43
N ASN A 200 26.40 8.33 -0.26
CA ASN A 200 27.63 7.82 0.34
C ASN A 200 28.78 8.78 -0.01
N LYS A 201 29.31 9.47 0.99
CA LYS A 201 30.37 10.50 0.83
C LYS A 201 31.59 9.97 0.09
N LYS A 202 32.02 8.74 0.38
CA LYS A 202 33.16 8.13 -0.32
C LYS A 202 32.83 7.87 -1.78
N ALA A 203 31.63 7.38 -2.07
CA ALA A 203 31.16 7.09 -3.42
C ALA A 203 30.96 8.35 -4.28
N THR A 204 30.63 9.49 -3.67
CA THR A 204 30.49 10.79 -4.34
C THR A 204 31.78 11.61 -4.39
N GLY A 205 32.87 11.13 -3.76
CA GLY A 205 34.13 11.87 -3.64
C GLY A 205 34.03 13.10 -2.74
N GLY A 206 33.22 13.02 -1.69
CA GLY A 206 32.98 14.09 -0.72
C GLY A 206 31.99 15.16 -1.20
N ARG A 207 31.40 15.00 -2.39
CA ARG A 207 30.40 15.95 -2.89
C ARG A 207 29.04 15.67 -2.25
N LYS A 208 28.40 16.75 -1.78
CA LYS A 208 27.02 16.73 -1.34
C LYS A 208 26.06 16.45 -2.51
N VAL A 209 25.08 15.60 -2.27
CA VAL A 209 23.96 15.31 -3.18
C VAL A 209 22.67 15.51 -2.41
N ASP A 210 21.89 16.53 -2.77
CA ASP A 210 20.74 17.00 -1.98
C ASP A 210 19.54 17.43 -2.83
N SER A 211 19.51 17.05 -4.12
CA SER A 211 18.38 17.32 -5.02
C SER A 211 18.09 16.16 -5.98
N VAL A 212 16.82 15.98 -6.33
CA VAL A 212 16.40 15.02 -7.35
C VAL A 212 16.98 15.41 -8.71
N THR A 213 17.12 16.71 -8.99
CA THR A 213 17.83 17.20 -10.17
C THR A 213 19.25 16.64 -10.25
N GLN A 214 20.04 16.64 -9.17
CA GLN A 214 21.36 16.00 -9.20
C GLN A 214 21.26 14.50 -9.47
N LEU A 215 20.33 13.79 -8.81
CA LEU A 215 20.14 12.35 -9.03
C LEU A 215 19.84 12.04 -10.51
N LEU A 216 18.98 12.84 -11.16
CA LEU A 216 18.50 12.57 -12.51
C LEU A 216 19.39 13.12 -13.63
N ASP A 217 20.16 14.19 -13.37
CA ASP A 217 20.86 14.93 -14.42
C ASP A 217 22.40 15.00 -14.23
N ASP A 218 22.96 14.74 -13.03
CA ASP A 218 24.42 14.83 -12.82
C ASP A 218 25.15 13.65 -13.49
N PRO A 219 26.00 13.89 -14.52
CA PRO A 219 26.71 12.83 -15.22
C PRO A 219 27.71 12.08 -14.34
N LYS A 220 28.16 12.64 -13.20
CA LYS A 220 29.05 11.96 -12.25
C LYS A 220 28.33 10.89 -11.43
N LEU A 221 27.00 10.92 -11.39
CA LEU A 221 26.16 9.92 -10.70
C LEU A 221 25.59 8.86 -11.66
N LYS A 222 25.92 8.94 -12.95
CA LYS A 222 25.34 8.09 -13.99
C LYS A 222 25.51 6.59 -13.70
N GLY A 223 24.39 5.87 -13.70
CA GLY A 223 24.34 4.43 -13.44
C GLY A 223 24.56 4.04 -11.97
N ARG A 224 24.64 5.04 -11.07
CA ARG A 224 24.93 4.88 -9.64
C ARG A 224 23.88 5.59 -8.77
N VAL A 225 22.68 5.86 -9.29
CA VAL A 225 21.55 6.32 -8.47
C VAL A 225 20.44 5.27 -8.43
N SER A 226 19.77 5.14 -7.30
CA SER A 226 18.52 4.40 -7.20
C SER A 226 17.38 5.30 -6.72
N PHE A 227 16.17 4.88 -7.03
CA PHE A 227 14.93 5.48 -6.56
C PHE A 227 14.08 4.40 -5.90
N LEU A 228 13.11 4.80 -5.08
CA LEU A 228 12.19 3.85 -4.46
C LEU A 228 11.20 3.31 -5.51
N SER A 229 10.84 2.03 -5.41
CA SER A 229 9.72 1.47 -6.16
C SER A 229 8.37 2.03 -5.71
N GLU A 230 8.30 2.57 -4.49
CA GLU A 230 7.13 3.27 -3.97
C GLU A 230 6.89 4.56 -4.79
N MET A 231 5.86 4.51 -5.64
CA MET A 231 5.55 5.57 -6.59
C MET A 231 5.22 6.89 -5.89
N ARG A 232 4.59 6.83 -4.72
CA ARG A 232 4.26 8.03 -3.92
C ARG A 232 5.50 8.80 -3.50
N ASP A 233 6.57 8.09 -3.18
CA ASP A 233 7.84 8.67 -2.77
C ASP A 233 8.61 9.19 -3.99
N THR A 234 8.83 8.34 -4.98
CA THR A 234 9.63 8.67 -6.16
C THR A 234 8.99 9.78 -7.02
N VAL A 235 7.70 9.67 -7.31
CA VAL A 235 6.99 10.70 -8.08
C VAL A 235 6.80 11.95 -7.22
N GLY A 236 6.48 11.79 -5.93
CA GLY A 236 6.32 12.91 -5.00
C GLY A 236 7.59 13.77 -4.89
N MET A 237 8.75 13.13 -4.71
CA MET A 237 10.06 13.81 -4.69
C MET A 237 10.38 14.48 -6.03
N THR A 238 10.01 13.86 -7.15
CA THR A 238 10.20 14.45 -8.48
C THR A 238 9.30 15.67 -8.70
N LEU A 239 8.05 15.64 -8.23
CA LEU A 239 7.14 16.79 -8.26
C LEU A 239 7.67 17.93 -7.40
N LEU A 240 8.16 17.64 -6.18
CA LEU A 240 8.77 18.65 -5.31
C LEU A 240 9.97 19.35 -5.97
N ASP A 241 10.85 18.58 -6.62
CA ASP A 241 12.01 19.11 -7.38
C ASP A 241 11.58 19.99 -8.58
N GLN A 242 10.40 19.72 -9.15
CA GLN A 242 9.78 20.55 -10.19
C GLN A 242 8.98 21.75 -9.63
N GLY A 243 9.03 21.99 -8.31
CA GLY A 243 8.30 23.07 -7.65
C GLY A 243 6.79 22.85 -7.57
N LYS A 244 6.35 21.58 -7.59
CA LYS A 244 4.94 21.18 -7.53
C LYS A 244 4.61 20.57 -6.17
N ASP A 245 3.34 20.71 -5.77
CA ASP A 245 2.83 20.13 -4.53
C ASP A 245 2.38 18.67 -4.79
N PRO A 246 3.00 17.65 -4.17
CA PRO A 246 2.61 16.26 -4.34
C PRO A 246 1.23 15.94 -3.74
N GLY A 247 0.69 16.80 -2.87
CA GLY A 247 -0.69 16.73 -2.39
C GLY A 247 -1.71 17.35 -3.36
N LYS A 248 -1.26 18.15 -4.33
CA LYS A 248 -2.12 18.89 -5.26
C LYS A 248 -1.44 19.13 -6.61
N PHE A 249 -1.54 18.15 -7.50
CA PHE A 249 -0.96 18.18 -8.85
C PHE A 249 -2.01 17.84 -9.93
N SER A 250 -1.74 18.22 -11.18
CA SER A 250 -2.55 17.85 -12.35
C SER A 250 -2.01 16.61 -13.05
N ASP A 251 -2.82 15.97 -13.91
CA ASP A 251 -2.37 14.84 -14.75
C ASP A 251 -1.13 15.22 -15.58
N ALA A 252 -1.08 16.45 -16.09
CA ALA A 252 0.08 16.94 -16.85
C ALA A 252 1.35 17.09 -15.98
N ASP A 253 1.21 17.47 -14.71
CA ASP A 253 2.35 17.52 -13.78
C ASP A 253 2.85 16.10 -13.48
N PHE A 254 1.93 15.15 -13.28
CA PHE A 254 2.25 13.74 -13.06
C PHE A 254 2.97 13.14 -14.27
N ASP A 255 2.41 13.30 -15.46
CA ASP A 255 3.02 12.84 -16.73
C ASP A 255 4.40 13.48 -16.95
N GLY A 256 4.55 14.76 -16.57
CA GLY A 256 5.83 15.46 -16.58
C GLY A 256 6.87 14.84 -15.65
N ALA A 257 6.49 14.47 -14.44
CA ALA A 257 7.36 13.78 -13.48
C ALA A 257 7.75 12.37 -13.97
N ILE A 258 6.77 11.59 -14.47
CA ILE A 258 7.01 10.28 -15.07
C ILE A 258 7.95 10.39 -16.28
N GLY A 259 7.72 11.36 -17.17
CA GLY A 259 8.58 11.60 -18.32
C GLY A 259 10.02 11.96 -17.92
N ARG A 260 10.20 12.72 -16.83
CA ARG A 260 11.53 13.07 -16.29
C ARG A 260 12.25 11.82 -15.79
N LEU A 261 11.57 10.96 -15.04
CA LEU A 261 12.11 9.67 -14.55
C LEU A 261 12.43 8.73 -15.73
N GLN A 262 11.51 8.59 -16.69
CA GLN A 262 11.70 7.74 -17.87
C GLN A 262 12.93 8.18 -18.68
N LYS A 263 13.11 9.49 -18.90
CA LYS A 263 14.29 10.03 -19.59
C LYS A 263 15.59 9.68 -18.85
N ALA A 264 15.58 9.67 -17.53
CA ALA A 264 16.74 9.26 -16.73
C ALA A 264 17.02 7.74 -16.86
N VAL A 265 15.97 6.91 -16.89
CA VAL A 265 16.09 5.47 -17.20
C VAL A 265 16.69 5.24 -18.58
N ASP A 266 16.15 5.90 -19.62
CA ASP A 266 16.61 5.75 -21.01
C ASP A 266 18.08 6.16 -21.18
N LYS A 267 18.51 7.18 -20.43
CA LYS A 267 19.91 7.63 -20.37
C LYS A 267 20.82 6.72 -19.55
N LYS A 268 20.29 5.68 -18.90
CA LYS A 268 20.98 4.82 -17.93
C LYS A 268 21.54 5.61 -16.74
N GLN A 269 20.86 6.69 -16.36
CA GLN A 269 21.18 7.44 -15.16
C GLN A 269 20.79 6.62 -13.93
N ILE A 270 19.53 6.17 -13.89
CA ILE A 270 18.99 5.37 -12.79
C ILE A 270 19.45 3.91 -12.97
N ARG A 271 20.06 3.36 -11.92
CA ARG A 271 20.50 1.97 -11.86
C ARG A 271 19.32 1.01 -11.73
N ARG A 272 18.39 1.31 -10.82
CA ARG A 272 17.18 0.52 -10.53
C ARG A 272 16.22 1.28 -9.62
N PHE A 273 14.98 0.78 -9.57
CA PHE A 273 13.99 1.11 -8.54
C PHE A 273 13.88 -0.06 -7.56
N THR A 274 13.87 0.20 -6.26
CA THR A 274 13.87 -0.85 -5.23
C THR A 274 13.02 -0.49 -4.02
N GLY A 275 12.62 -1.50 -3.25
CA GLY A 275 12.27 -1.34 -1.84
C GLY A 275 13.52 -1.06 -1.00
N ASN A 276 13.58 -1.56 0.24
CA ASN A 276 14.72 -1.41 1.15
C ASN A 276 16.06 -1.95 0.61
N ASP A 277 16.09 -2.74 -0.46
CA ASP A 277 17.34 -3.28 -1.05
C ASP A 277 18.42 -2.22 -1.40
N TYR A 278 18.05 -0.94 -1.49
CA TYR A 278 19.03 0.15 -1.71
C TYR A 278 20.00 0.31 -0.54
N THR A 279 19.65 -0.10 0.69
CA THR A 279 20.45 0.14 1.90
C THR A 279 21.82 -0.52 1.80
N ALA A 280 21.86 -1.79 1.37
CA ALA A 280 23.08 -2.54 1.17
C ALA A 280 23.95 -1.97 0.03
N ASP A 281 23.32 -1.55 -1.07
CA ASP A 281 24.05 -0.94 -2.19
C ASP A 281 24.67 0.40 -1.81
N LEU A 282 23.93 1.22 -1.04
CA LEU A 282 24.37 2.54 -0.60
C LEU A 282 25.54 2.41 0.38
N SER A 283 25.42 1.49 1.36
CA SER A 283 26.48 1.24 2.34
C SER A 283 27.78 0.77 1.67
N LYS A 284 27.68 -0.11 0.66
CA LYS A 284 28.84 -0.58 -0.12
C LYS A 284 29.39 0.46 -1.11
N GLY A 285 28.62 1.49 -1.45
CA GLY A 285 28.95 2.49 -2.46
C GLY A 285 28.73 2.02 -3.91
N ASP A 286 28.00 0.92 -4.12
CA ASP A 286 27.59 0.42 -5.43
C ASP A 286 26.65 1.42 -6.11
N ILE A 287 25.78 2.06 -5.32
CA ILE A 287 25.14 3.34 -5.65
C ILE A 287 25.82 4.46 -4.87
N ALA A 288 25.90 5.64 -5.47
CA ALA A 288 26.49 6.83 -4.86
C ALA A 288 25.46 7.68 -4.12
N ALA A 289 24.20 7.67 -4.57
CA ALA A 289 23.11 8.41 -3.97
C ALA A 289 21.75 7.79 -4.33
N CYS A 290 20.72 8.02 -3.52
CA CYS A 290 19.37 7.53 -3.77
C CYS A 290 18.30 8.41 -3.15
N VAL A 291 17.06 8.18 -3.59
CA VAL A 291 15.88 8.48 -2.78
C VAL A 291 15.74 7.36 -1.75
N ALA A 292 15.63 7.73 -0.47
CA ALA A 292 15.67 6.80 0.66
C ALA A 292 14.63 7.16 1.71
N TRP A 293 14.39 6.23 2.63
CA TRP A 293 13.59 6.44 3.83
C TRP A 293 14.50 6.87 4.98
N ALA A 294 14.18 7.99 5.65
CA ALA A 294 15.09 8.56 6.65
C ALA A 294 15.36 7.64 7.85
N GLY A 295 14.42 6.75 8.19
CA GLY A 295 14.62 5.74 9.23
C GLY A 295 15.82 4.84 8.91
N ASP A 296 15.84 4.29 7.70
CA ASP A 296 16.93 3.44 7.21
C ASP A 296 18.26 4.20 7.18
N VAL A 297 18.25 5.47 6.76
CA VAL A 297 19.47 6.31 6.73
C VAL A 297 20.08 6.46 8.12
N ILE A 298 19.25 6.67 9.15
CA ILE A 298 19.71 6.77 10.54
C ILE A 298 20.33 5.45 11.01
N GLN A 299 19.72 4.30 10.69
CA GLN A 299 20.30 2.99 11.02
C GLN A 299 21.64 2.79 10.33
N LEU A 300 21.70 3.06 9.02
CA LEU A 300 22.93 2.94 8.25
C LEU A 300 24.06 3.86 8.74
N GLN A 301 23.72 5.04 9.25
CA GLN A 301 24.71 5.98 9.82
C GLN A 301 25.35 5.45 11.11
N ALA A 302 24.66 4.60 11.87
CA ALA A 302 25.23 3.96 13.06
C ALA A 302 26.39 3.04 12.67
N ASP A 303 26.27 2.34 11.53
CA ASP A 303 27.27 1.37 11.06
C ASP A 303 28.30 1.97 10.10
N ASN A 304 27.90 3.00 9.35
CA ASN A 304 28.69 3.56 8.27
C ASN A 304 28.67 5.11 8.30
N PRO A 305 29.72 5.75 8.83
CA PRO A 305 29.78 7.21 8.96
C PRO A 305 29.92 7.93 7.62
N ASP A 306 30.11 7.21 6.50
CA ASP A 306 30.13 7.77 5.16
C ASP A 306 28.72 8.04 4.60
N ILE A 307 27.66 7.55 5.25
CA ILE A 307 26.27 7.79 4.84
C ILE A 307 25.76 9.14 5.35
N GLU A 308 25.11 9.90 4.48
CA GLU A 308 24.49 11.19 4.79
C GLU A 308 23.15 11.36 4.08
#